data_AF-A0A1I4NPR1-F1
#
_entry.id   AF-A0A1I4NPR1-F1
#
_cell.length_a   1.000
_cell.length_b   1.000
_cell.length_c   1.000
_cell.angle_alpha   90.00
_cell.angle_beta   90.00
_cell.angle_gamma   90.00
#
_symmetry.space_group_name_H-M   'P 1'
#
loop_
_entity.id
_entity.type
_entity.pdbx_description
1 polymer ?
#
loop_
_entity_poly.entity_id
_entity_poly.type
_entity_poly.pdbx_seq_one_letter_code
_entity_poly.pdbx_strand_id
1 'polypeptide(L)'
;MAGINAVVLKVVGQVFALDASGGRRLLLEGDTVLAGEQVITDGAGAVTIRLDDGQVMDLGRDTRFVLSASEPGASVEPMDIAAIQQAIAAGQDPSVLLEATAAGPAAGGAAGGEGGGHSFVLLDRLDLRINPDVGLDTVGPAVALLELPQDQDPLFPDLDEAEPPSISIQPLGGAENASVVEGGVLQFLVSLSAPSSVPVSFTWTVSLGSASTADLAEPVVLTGTVTIPAGSTSYLISLPTFDDLLFEGGPGTFEDLQISISDVQGAVPGSTEATGLIEDNDSLPVVNLDAVDGVGAQAVEGQPLQFTVRLSGPSASPVEVNWTLQLDGSASADDLQSPISYSGSVTIPAGQLSAVVSVPTLDDNLFEGGAG
;
A
#
# COMPACT_ATOMS: atom_id res chain seq x y z
N MET A 1 -26.52 59.23 -11.31
CA MET A 1 -26.52 57.81 -11.72
C MET A 1 -25.65 57.08 -10.72
N ALA A 2 -26.26 56.35 -9.80
CA ALA A 2 -25.53 55.50 -8.86
C ALA A 2 -25.17 54.22 -9.63
N GLY A 3 -23.88 53.92 -9.76
CA GLY A 3 -23.44 52.68 -10.38
C GLY A 3 -23.78 51.48 -9.49
N ILE A 4 -24.08 50.35 -10.10
CA ILE A 4 -24.28 49.06 -9.42
C ILE A 4 -22.99 48.70 -8.68
N ASN A 5 -23.06 48.61 -7.35
CA ASN A 5 -21.96 48.16 -6.51
C ASN A 5 -22.24 46.73 -6.03
N ALA A 6 -21.23 45.86 -6.06
CA ALA A 6 -21.32 44.52 -5.49
C ALA A 6 -20.49 44.42 -4.21
N VAL A 7 -20.90 43.55 -3.27
CA VAL A 7 -20.15 43.22 -2.05
C VAL A 7 -19.72 41.77 -2.12
N VAL A 8 -18.45 41.52 -1.89
CA VAL A 8 -17.89 40.16 -1.83
C VAL A 8 -18.38 39.47 -0.54
N LEU A 9 -19.05 38.33 -0.70
CA LEU A 9 -19.53 37.52 0.42
C LEU A 9 -18.56 36.42 0.81
N LYS A 10 -17.92 35.78 -0.18
CA LYS A 10 -17.02 34.65 0.03
C LYS A 10 -15.94 34.59 -1.03
N VAL A 11 -14.70 34.29 -0.63
CA VAL A 11 -13.56 34.11 -1.56
C VAL A 11 -12.84 32.80 -1.29
N VAL A 12 -12.52 32.06 -2.34
CA VAL A 12 -11.63 30.90 -2.33
C VAL A 12 -10.55 31.15 -3.39
N GLY A 13 -9.27 30.93 -3.09
CA GLY A 13 -8.16 31.22 -4.03
C GLY A 13 -7.85 32.72 -4.18
N GLN A 14 -7.23 33.12 -5.29
CA GLN A 14 -6.93 34.53 -5.57
C GLN A 14 -7.94 35.12 -6.55
N VAL A 15 -8.58 36.22 -6.15
CA VAL A 15 -9.60 36.91 -6.94
C VAL A 15 -9.25 38.39 -6.99
N PHE A 16 -9.31 38.98 -8.17
CA PHE A 16 -8.90 40.37 -8.40
C PHE A 16 -10.04 41.20 -9.00
N ALA A 17 -10.18 42.45 -8.58
CA ALA A 17 -10.90 43.48 -9.31
C ALA A 17 -9.90 44.26 -10.18
N LEU A 18 -10.27 44.47 -11.45
CA LEU A 18 -9.55 45.30 -12.41
C LEU A 18 -10.35 46.58 -12.63
N ASP A 19 -9.74 47.73 -12.36
CA ASP A 19 -10.34 49.03 -12.63
C ASP A 19 -10.28 49.41 -14.12
N ALA A 20 -10.98 50.48 -14.50
CA ALA A 20 -10.99 50.99 -15.88
C ALA A 20 -9.62 51.50 -16.38
N SER A 21 -8.64 51.70 -15.48
CA SER A 21 -7.26 52.07 -15.79
C SER A 21 -6.30 50.88 -15.86
N GLY A 22 -6.80 49.65 -15.66
CA GLY A 22 -6.01 48.42 -15.67
C GLY A 22 -5.30 48.11 -14.34
N GLY A 23 -5.60 48.85 -13.27
CA GLY A 23 -5.10 48.60 -11.92
C GLY A 23 -5.76 47.35 -11.34
N ARG A 24 -4.95 46.42 -10.80
CA ARG A 24 -5.42 45.17 -10.19
C ARG A 24 -5.42 45.30 -8.67
N ARG A 25 -6.55 44.96 -8.05
CA ARG A 25 -6.75 44.92 -6.59
C ARG A 25 -7.20 43.52 -6.17
N LEU A 26 -6.54 42.91 -5.20
CA LEU A 26 -6.98 41.64 -4.60
C LEU A 26 -8.30 41.87 -3.84
N LEU A 27 -9.28 40.99 -4.04
CA LEU A 27 -10.58 41.04 -3.37
C LEU A 27 -10.58 40.10 -2.17
N LEU A 28 -11.00 40.62 -1.02
CA LEU A 28 -11.25 39.89 0.22
C LEU A 28 -12.75 39.87 0.55
N GLU A 29 -13.16 38.99 1.45
CA GLU A 29 -14.54 38.96 1.95
C GLU A 29 -14.91 40.30 2.60
N GLY A 30 -16.04 40.86 2.18
CA GLY A 30 -16.52 42.18 2.59
C GLY A 30 -16.10 43.34 1.69
N ASP A 31 -15.20 43.13 0.72
CA ASP A 31 -14.79 44.19 -0.20
C ASP A 31 -15.92 44.58 -1.17
N THR A 32 -15.93 45.86 -1.55
CA THR A 32 -16.85 46.38 -2.56
C THR A 32 -16.21 46.39 -3.93
N VAL A 33 -16.90 45.81 -4.91
CA VAL A 33 -16.57 45.91 -6.33
C VAL A 33 -17.45 46.99 -6.95
N LEU A 34 -16.81 47.96 -7.60
CA LEU A 34 -17.47 49.15 -8.13
C LEU A 34 -18.02 48.90 -9.54
N ALA A 35 -19.04 49.67 -9.92
CA ALA A 35 -19.57 49.65 -11.29
C ALA A 35 -18.46 49.90 -12.32
N GLY A 36 -18.37 49.02 -13.32
CA GLY A 36 -17.35 49.07 -14.37
C GLY A 36 -16.03 48.35 -14.03
N GLU A 37 -15.85 47.86 -12.80
CA GLU A 37 -14.72 46.98 -12.47
C GLU A 37 -14.97 45.56 -13.02
N GLN A 38 -13.89 44.89 -13.40
CA GLN A 38 -13.90 43.49 -13.84
C GLN A 38 -13.38 42.57 -12.72
N VAL A 39 -14.19 41.61 -12.30
CA VAL A 39 -13.79 40.54 -11.38
C VAL A 39 -13.12 39.41 -12.16
N ILE A 40 -11.93 39.01 -11.74
CA ILE A 40 -11.10 37.96 -12.35
C ILE A 40 -10.74 36.93 -11.29
N THR A 41 -11.11 35.67 -11.50
CA THR A 41 -10.69 34.53 -10.69
C THR A 41 -9.56 33.77 -11.38
N ASP A 42 -8.64 33.18 -10.61
CA ASP A 42 -7.59 32.30 -11.13
C ASP A 42 -8.03 30.82 -11.21
N GLY A 43 -7.11 29.92 -11.58
CA GLY A 43 -7.37 28.48 -11.73
C GLY A 43 -7.71 27.74 -10.43
N ALA A 44 -7.60 28.39 -9.27
CA ALA A 44 -8.07 27.88 -7.97
C ALA A 44 -9.11 28.82 -7.32
N GLY A 45 -9.56 29.84 -8.07
CA GLY A 45 -10.29 30.99 -7.57
C GLY A 45 -11.80 30.82 -7.71
N ALA A 46 -12.56 31.19 -6.69
CA ALA A 46 -14.01 31.34 -6.76
C ALA A 46 -14.44 32.49 -5.85
N VAL A 47 -15.48 33.21 -6.25
CA VAL A 47 -16.03 34.31 -5.45
C VAL A 47 -17.55 34.34 -5.51
N THR A 48 -18.17 34.53 -4.36
CA THR A 48 -19.58 34.86 -4.25
C THR A 48 -19.71 36.36 -4.02
N ILE A 49 -20.44 37.06 -4.88
CA ILE A 49 -20.73 38.49 -4.73
C ILE A 49 -22.23 38.73 -4.59
N ARG A 50 -22.61 39.76 -3.83
CA ARG A 50 -23.99 40.25 -3.74
C ARG A 50 -24.09 41.59 -4.43
N LEU A 51 -24.93 41.66 -5.45
CA LEU A 51 -25.27 42.88 -6.20
C LEU A 51 -26.14 43.81 -5.34
N ASP A 52 -26.27 45.06 -5.77
CA ASP A 52 -27.06 46.09 -5.09
C ASP A 52 -28.58 45.82 -5.10
N ASP A 53 -29.06 45.10 -6.11
CA ASP A 53 -30.42 44.55 -6.20
C ASP A 53 -30.69 43.38 -5.23
N GLY A 54 -29.67 42.96 -4.47
CA GLY A 54 -29.73 41.87 -3.51
C GLY A 54 -29.52 40.48 -4.11
N GLN A 55 -29.35 40.36 -5.43
CA GLN A 55 -29.02 39.09 -6.07
C GLN A 55 -27.61 38.64 -5.69
N VAL A 56 -27.46 37.33 -5.48
CA VAL A 56 -26.16 36.70 -5.20
C VAL A 56 -25.70 36.01 -6.47
N MET A 57 -24.45 36.25 -6.84
CA MET A 57 -23.80 35.69 -8.02
C MET A 57 -22.52 34.96 -7.61
N ASP A 58 -22.42 33.70 -8.03
CA ASP A 58 -21.24 32.86 -7.83
C ASP A 58 -20.40 32.83 -9.11
N LEU A 59 -19.13 33.21 -8.99
CA LEU A 59 -18.14 33.16 -10.04
C LEU A 59 -17.15 32.03 -9.73
N GLY A 60 -17.02 31.07 -10.64
CA GLY A 60 -16.12 29.94 -10.52
C GLY A 60 -14.69 30.27 -10.95
N ARG A 61 -13.90 29.22 -11.21
CA ARG A 61 -12.52 29.32 -11.70
C ARG A 61 -12.45 29.98 -13.08
N ASP A 62 -11.33 30.63 -13.37
CA ASP A 62 -11.00 31.25 -14.66
C ASP A 62 -12.10 32.16 -15.24
N THR A 63 -12.87 32.79 -14.36
CA THR A 63 -14.02 33.62 -14.72
C THR A 63 -13.58 35.09 -14.81
N ARG A 64 -14.07 35.77 -15.84
CA ARG A 64 -13.93 37.22 -16.01
C ARG A 64 -15.30 37.86 -16.15
N PHE A 65 -15.71 38.63 -15.16
CA PHE A 65 -17.05 39.24 -15.12
C PHE A 65 -16.95 40.74 -14.96
N VAL A 66 -17.67 41.51 -15.78
CA VAL A 66 -17.72 42.98 -15.69
C VAL A 66 -19.03 43.39 -15.05
N LEU A 67 -18.98 44.21 -14.00
CA LEU A 67 -20.18 44.80 -13.40
C LEU A 67 -20.67 45.96 -14.27
N SER A 68 -21.48 45.68 -15.29
CA SER A 68 -22.15 46.72 -16.07
C SER A 68 -23.49 47.10 -15.44
N ALA A 69 -23.79 48.40 -15.43
CA ALA A 69 -25.13 48.88 -15.10
C ALA A 69 -26.11 48.38 -16.16
N SER A 70 -26.97 47.44 -15.80
CA SER A 70 -28.10 47.03 -16.61
C SER A 70 -29.07 48.20 -16.74
N GLU A 71 -29.35 48.68 -17.95
CA GLU A 71 -30.60 49.41 -18.16
C GLU A 71 -31.76 48.48 -17.80
N PRO A 72 -32.87 48.97 -17.23
CA PRO A 72 -33.99 48.12 -16.84
C PRO A 72 -34.60 47.49 -18.09
N GLY A 73 -34.21 46.24 -18.37
CA GLY A 73 -34.85 45.37 -19.33
C GLY A 73 -36.26 45.05 -18.86
N ALA A 74 -37.22 45.11 -19.79
CA ALA A 74 -38.63 44.90 -19.55
C ALA A 74 -38.91 43.64 -18.72
N SER A 75 -39.88 43.75 -17.81
CA SER A 75 -40.45 42.64 -17.04
C SER A 75 -40.84 41.49 -17.96
N VAL A 76 -40.10 40.38 -17.88
CA VAL A 76 -40.54 39.11 -18.43
C VAL A 76 -41.59 38.57 -17.47
N GLU A 77 -42.86 38.67 -17.83
CA GLU A 77 -43.94 37.93 -17.18
C GLU A 77 -43.54 36.43 -17.16
N PRO A 78 -43.55 35.76 -15.99
CA PRO A 78 -43.21 34.35 -15.92
C PRO A 78 -44.22 33.56 -16.77
N MET A 79 -43.74 32.85 -17.81
CA MET A 79 -44.59 31.98 -18.61
C MET A 79 -45.26 30.95 -17.69
N ASP A 80 -46.60 30.86 -17.75
CA ASP A 80 -47.41 29.97 -16.91
C ASP A 80 -47.02 28.49 -17.13
N ILE A 81 -46.17 27.98 -16.24
CA ILE A 81 -45.65 26.60 -16.23
C ILE A 81 -46.80 25.57 -16.27
N ALA A 82 -47.96 25.93 -15.70
CA ALA A 82 -49.17 25.10 -15.70
C ALA A 82 -49.75 24.84 -17.10
N ALA A 83 -49.67 25.82 -18.02
CA ALA A 83 -50.15 25.65 -19.39
C ALA A 83 -49.22 24.75 -20.22
N ILE A 84 -47.91 24.85 -19.99
CA ILE A 84 -46.88 24.04 -20.66
C ILE A 84 -46.99 22.56 -20.22
N GLN A 85 -47.24 22.32 -18.94
CA GLN A 85 -47.45 20.96 -18.42
C GLN A 85 -48.72 20.28 -18.96
N GLN A 86 -49.79 21.04 -19.22
CA GLN A 86 -51.00 20.51 -19.87
C GLN A 86 -50.79 20.18 -21.35
N ALA A 87 -50.03 20.98 -22.08
CA ALA A 87 -49.74 20.75 -23.49
C ALA A 87 -48.92 19.46 -23.73
N ILE A 88 -47.93 19.20 -22.86
CA ILE A 88 -47.12 17.96 -22.89
C ILE A 88 -47.98 16.74 -22.55
N ALA A 89 -48.85 16.84 -21.53
CA ALA A 89 -49.73 15.75 -21.13
C ALA A 89 -50.80 15.40 -22.19
N ALA A 90 -51.19 16.37 -23.03
CA ALA A 90 -52.08 16.17 -24.17
C ALA A 90 -51.36 15.64 -25.44
N GLY A 91 -50.04 15.42 -25.37
CA GLY A 91 -49.25 14.89 -26.48
C GLY A 91 -49.03 15.87 -27.63
N GLN A 92 -49.17 17.18 -27.38
CA GLN A 92 -48.87 18.21 -28.38
C GLN A 92 -47.40 18.63 -28.31
N ASP A 93 -46.80 18.88 -29.48
CA ASP A 93 -45.41 19.32 -29.60
C ASP A 93 -45.28 20.81 -29.19
N PRO A 94 -44.57 21.13 -28.09
CA PRO A 94 -44.44 22.49 -27.60
C PRO A 94 -43.65 23.43 -28.52
N SER A 95 -42.95 22.91 -29.53
CA SER A 95 -42.25 23.72 -30.53
C SER A 95 -43.19 24.42 -31.53
N VAL A 96 -44.46 24.01 -31.59
CA VAL A 96 -45.48 24.53 -32.52
C VAL A 96 -46.54 25.38 -31.82
N LEU A 97 -46.59 25.33 -30.48
CA LEU A 97 -47.53 26.07 -29.63
C LEU A 97 -46.99 27.43 -29.15
N LEU A 98 -45.72 27.71 -29.41
CA LEU A 98 -45.10 29.00 -29.10
C LEU A 98 -45.08 29.87 -30.35
N GLU A 99 -45.47 31.14 -30.22
CA GLU A 99 -45.19 32.12 -31.27
C GLU A 99 -43.67 32.25 -31.47
N ALA A 100 -43.26 32.49 -32.72
CA ALA A 100 -41.86 32.54 -33.12
C ALA A 100 -41.03 33.40 -32.17
N THR A 101 -39.88 32.86 -31.76
CA THR A 101 -38.88 33.57 -30.95
C THR A 101 -38.56 34.93 -31.56
N ALA A 102 -38.44 35.94 -30.71
CA ALA A 102 -38.30 37.37 -30.97
C ALA A 102 -37.14 37.82 -31.90
N ALA A 103 -37.15 37.40 -33.16
CA ALA A 103 -36.63 38.18 -34.28
C ALA A 103 -37.87 38.67 -35.05
N GLY A 104 -38.13 39.99 -34.97
CA GLY A 104 -39.42 40.61 -35.31
C GLY A 104 -39.97 40.36 -36.73
N PRO A 105 -41.25 40.67 -36.95
CA PRO A 105 -41.94 40.40 -38.21
C PRO A 105 -41.55 41.42 -39.29
N ALA A 106 -41.06 40.93 -40.42
CA ALA A 106 -41.16 41.64 -41.69
C ALA A 106 -42.22 40.94 -42.57
N ALA A 107 -43.47 41.37 -42.32
CA ALA A 107 -44.64 41.50 -43.19
C ALA A 107 -44.89 40.51 -44.36
N GLY A 108 -46.10 39.93 -44.33
CA GLY A 108 -46.79 39.37 -45.49
C GLY A 108 -47.18 40.41 -46.56
N GLY A 109 -47.42 39.92 -47.78
CA GLY A 109 -47.45 40.71 -49.01
C GLY A 109 -48.76 41.40 -49.38
N ALA A 110 -48.67 42.44 -50.23
CA ALA A 110 -49.05 42.40 -51.65
C ALA A 110 -48.95 43.80 -52.30
N ALA A 111 -48.51 43.80 -53.57
CA ALA A 111 -48.61 44.83 -54.61
C ALA A 111 -47.67 46.05 -54.59
N GLY A 112 -46.62 45.97 -55.42
CA GLY A 112 -46.13 47.11 -56.21
C GLY A 112 -44.63 47.42 -56.11
N GLY A 113 -43.84 46.97 -57.10
CA GLY A 113 -42.58 47.62 -57.47
C GLY A 113 -41.28 46.84 -57.22
N GLU A 114 -40.85 46.12 -58.27
CA GLU A 114 -39.48 45.83 -58.73
C GLU A 114 -38.30 45.75 -57.74
N GLY A 115 -37.65 44.56 -57.67
CA GLY A 115 -36.26 44.48 -57.21
C GLY A 115 -35.68 43.09 -56.99
N GLY A 116 -35.35 42.37 -58.07
CA GLY A 116 -34.27 41.35 -58.09
C GLY A 116 -34.63 39.93 -57.67
N GLY A 117 -35.14 39.12 -58.60
CA GLY A 117 -35.29 37.68 -58.41
C GLY A 117 -33.94 36.95 -58.33
N HIS A 118 -33.78 36.08 -57.34
CA HIS A 118 -32.89 34.94 -57.44
C HIS A 118 -33.80 33.71 -57.29
N SER A 119 -33.98 33.00 -58.40
CA SER A 119 -34.64 31.70 -58.42
C SER A 119 -33.92 30.74 -57.46
N PHE A 120 -34.65 30.05 -56.61
CA PHE A 120 -34.09 28.86 -55.96
C PHE A 120 -33.80 27.85 -57.07
N VAL A 121 -32.53 27.48 -57.22
CA VAL A 121 -32.15 26.36 -58.08
C VAL A 121 -32.34 25.09 -57.24
N LEU A 122 -33.36 24.31 -57.57
CA LEU A 122 -33.41 22.91 -57.16
C LEU A 122 -32.34 22.18 -57.98
N LEU A 123 -31.24 21.79 -57.34
CA LEU A 123 -30.24 20.92 -57.96
C LEU A 123 -30.68 19.48 -57.75
N ASP A 124 -31.30 18.88 -58.77
CA ASP A 124 -31.37 17.42 -58.86
C ASP A 124 -29.94 16.88 -59.07
N ARG A 125 -29.52 15.90 -58.26
CA ARG A 125 -28.31 15.12 -58.56
C ARG A 125 -28.53 14.35 -59.85
N LEU A 126 -28.00 14.86 -60.96
CA LEU A 126 -27.71 14.04 -62.13
C LEU A 126 -26.45 13.23 -61.79
N ASP A 127 -26.60 11.91 -61.68
CA ASP A 127 -25.57 10.95 -61.31
C ASP A 127 -24.53 10.76 -62.44
N LEU A 128 -23.97 11.86 -62.96
CA LEU A 128 -22.91 11.83 -63.96
C LEU A 128 -21.54 11.71 -63.25
N ARG A 129 -21.08 10.46 -63.10
CA ARG A 129 -19.65 10.19 -62.89
C ARG A 129 -18.91 10.47 -64.21
N ILE A 130 -18.21 11.59 -64.26
CA ILE A 130 -17.10 11.77 -65.20
C ILE A 130 -15.86 11.27 -64.46
N ASN A 131 -15.11 10.35 -65.06
CA ASN A 131 -13.81 9.94 -64.55
C ASN A 131 -12.77 10.89 -65.16
N PRO A 132 -12.29 11.93 -64.46
CA PRO A 132 -11.24 12.78 -65.00
C PRO A 132 -9.98 11.93 -65.15
N ASP A 133 -9.51 11.76 -66.38
CA ASP A 133 -8.20 11.19 -66.63
C ASP A 133 -7.16 12.26 -66.35
N VAL A 134 -6.71 12.33 -65.10
CA VAL A 134 -5.60 13.21 -64.72
C VAL A 134 -4.32 12.50 -65.14
N GLY A 135 -3.97 12.69 -66.41
CA GLY A 135 -2.70 12.28 -66.96
C GLY A 135 -1.55 12.96 -66.23
N LEU A 136 -0.99 12.26 -65.24
CA LEU A 136 0.43 11.98 -65.00
C LEU A 136 0.49 11.18 -63.69
N ASP A 137 1.09 9.99 -63.73
CA ASP A 137 1.29 9.14 -62.56
C ASP A 137 2.26 9.83 -61.60
N THR A 138 1.73 10.60 -60.64
CA THR A 138 2.55 11.14 -59.55
C THR A 138 2.67 10.05 -58.51
N VAL A 139 3.65 9.16 -58.71
CA VAL A 139 4.24 8.43 -57.59
C VAL A 139 4.69 9.50 -56.59
N GLY A 140 4.00 9.60 -55.46
CA GLY A 140 4.40 10.52 -54.39
C GLY A 140 5.87 10.29 -54.05
N PRO A 141 6.62 11.32 -53.62
CA PRO A 141 7.96 11.08 -53.08
C PRO A 141 7.80 9.98 -52.04
N ALA A 142 8.60 8.92 -52.11
CA ALA A 142 8.49 7.80 -51.20
C ALA A 142 8.39 8.35 -49.78
N VAL A 143 7.18 8.35 -49.23
CA VAL A 143 6.99 8.53 -47.81
C VAL A 143 7.53 7.23 -47.27
N ALA A 144 8.83 7.22 -46.96
CA ALA A 144 9.25 6.52 -45.77
C ALA A 144 8.19 6.93 -44.74
N LEU A 145 7.38 5.97 -44.29
CA LEU A 145 6.60 6.15 -43.09
C LEU A 145 7.60 6.62 -42.04
N LEU A 146 7.69 7.93 -41.89
CA LEU A 146 8.03 8.52 -40.63
C LEU A 146 6.81 8.13 -39.81
N GLU A 147 6.91 7.00 -39.11
CA GLU A 147 6.14 6.80 -37.89
C GLU A 147 6.30 8.09 -37.09
N LEU A 148 5.31 8.98 -37.17
CA LEU A 148 5.15 10.02 -36.19
C LEU A 148 4.92 9.26 -34.88
N PRO A 149 5.79 9.40 -33.87
CA PRO A 149 5.53 8.81 -32.57
C PRO A 149 4.14 9.28 -32.13
N GLN A 150 3.24 8.33 -31.87
CA GLN A 150 1.84 8.60 -31.53
C GLN A 150 1.68 9.21 -30.13
N ASP A 151 2.73 9.71 -29.49
CA ASP A 151 2.70 9.88 -28.04
C ASP A 151 2.34 11.28 -27.55
N GLN A 152 2.17 12.31 -28.37
CA GLN A 152 1.80 13.64 -27.83
C GLN A 152 0.86 14.42 -28.73
N ASP A 153 -0.44 14.43 -28.39
CA ASP A 153 -1.43 15.38 -28.89
C ASP A 153 -1.16 16.75 -28.22
N PRO A 154 -0.67 17.77 -28.94
CA PRO A 154 -0.24 19.03 -28.34
C PRO A 154 -1.39 19.90 -27.78
N LEU A 155 -2.65 19.47 -27.94
CA LEU A 155 -3.84 20.13 -27.41
C LEU A 155 -4.31 19.56 -26.07
N PHE A 156 -3.76 18.42 -25.66
CA PHE A 156 -3.92 17.85 -24.33
C PHE A 156 -2.51 17.51 -23.84
N PRO A 157 -1.81 18.41 -23.13
CA PRO A 157 -0.63 17.95 -22.40
C PRO A 157 -1.09 16.76 -21.57
N ASP A 158 -0.42 15.61 -21.70
CA ASP A 158 -0.55 14.54 -20.73
C ASP A 158 -0.46 15.24 -19.37
N LEU A 159 -1.57 15.24 -18.63
CA LEU A 159 -1.48 15.51 -17.22
C LEU A 159 -0.69 14.32 -16.73
N ASP A 160 0.63 14.47 -16.59
CA ASP A 160 1.56 13.43 -16.17
C ASP A 160 0.87 12.66 -15.03
N GLU A 161 0.25 11.53 -15.37
CA GLU A 161 -0.32 10.65 -14.36
C GLU A 161 0.91 9.97 -13.79
N ALA A 162 1.47 10.63 -12.75
CA ALA A 162 2.69 10.19 -12.12
C ALA A 162 2.54 8.70 -11.81
N GLU A 163 3.44 7.88 -12.38
CA GLU A 163 3.37 6.45 -12.17
C GLU A 163 3.29 6.15 -10.67
N PRO A 164 2.38 5.26 -10.25
CA PRO A 164 2.25 4.91 -8.84
C PRO A 164 3.61 4.47 -8.29
N PRO A 165 3.99 4.88 -7.06
CA PRO A 165 5.28 4.50 -6.51
C PRO A 165 5.34 2.97 -6.35
N SER A 166 6.55 2.41 -6.46
CA SER A 166 6.76 1.01 -6.12
C SER A 166 7.00 0.86 -4.62
N ILE A 167 6.46 -0.19 -4.01
CA ILE A 167 6.71 -0.55 -2.61
C ILE A 167 7.62 -1.77 -2.55
N SER A 168 8.67 -1.68 -1.75
CA SER A 168 9.60 -2.79 -1.52
C SER A 168 9.90 -2.97 -0.05
N ILE A 169 10.13 -4.20 0.38
CA ILE A 169 10.67 -4.55 1.69
C ILE A 169 12.12 -5.03 1.55
N GLN A 170 12.96 -4.66 2.51
CA GLN A 170 14.34 -5.13 2.60
C GLN A 170 14.83 -5.10 4.06
N PRO A 171 15.90 -5.81 4.41
CA PRO A 171 16.59 -5.64 5.68
C PRO A 171 17.00 -4.18 5.91
N LEU A 172 16.88 -3.70 7.14
CA LEU A 172 17.36 -2.36 7.48
C LEU A 172 18.88 -2.27 7.23
N GLY A 173 19.31 -1.23 6.53
CA GLY A 173 20.71 -1.05 6.12
C GLY A 173 21.06 -1.68 4.76
N GLY A 174 20.14 -2.40 4.12
CA GLY A 174 20.30 -2.89 2.75
C GLY A 174 21.21 -4.10 2.59
N ALA A 175 21.42 -4.88 3.65
CA ALA A 175 22.04 -6.20 3.55
C ALA A 175 21.11 -7.18 2.80
N GLU A 176 21.68 -8.28 2.30
CA GLU A 176 20.92 -9.38 1.67
C GLU A 176 19.90 -9.97 2.65
N ASN A 177 20.31 -10.22 3.90
CA ASN A 177 19.47 -10.73 4.99
C ASN A 177 19.58 -9.82 6.21
N ALA A 178 18.48 -9.69 6.97
CA ALA A 178 18.55 -9.17 8.33
C ALA A 178 19.13 -10.27 9.21
N SER A 179 20.08 -9.95 10.08
CA SER A 179 20.67 -10.93 11.01
C SER A 179 20.82 -10.32 12.38
N VAL A 180 20.48 -11.10 13.40
CA VAL A 180 20.61 -10.68 14.79
C VAL A 180 20.94 -11.89 15.66
N VAL A 181 21.61 -11.63 16.77
CA VAL A 181 21.74 -12.61 17.86
C VAL A 181 20.43 -12.64 18.64
N GLU A 182 20.07 -13.79 19.19
CA GLU A 182 18.98 -13.94 20.15
C GLU A 182 18.92 -12.82 21.21
N GLY A 183 17.70 -12.43 21.57
CA GLY A 183 17.40 -11.23 22.39
C GLY A 183 17.51 -9.89 21.67
N GLY A 184 17.93 -9.87 20.42
CA GLY A 184 17.95 -8.69 19.57
C GLY A 184 16.62 -8.39 18.86
N VAL A 185 16.69 -7.55 17.83
CA VAL A 185 15.52 -7.17 17.03
C VAL A 185 15.86 -7.25 15.55
N LEU A 186 15.15 -8.09 14.80
CA LEU A 186 15.17 -8.07 13.34
C LEU A 186 14.39 -6.84 12.84
N GLN A 187 15.01 -6.09 11.93
CA GLN A 187 14.43 -4.85 11.40
C GLN A 187 14.34 -4.88 9.88
N PHE A 188 13.14 -4.61 9.37
CA PHE A 188 12.85 -4.59 7.94
C PHE A 188 12.26 -3.25 7.55
N LEU A 189 12.90 -2.59 6.59
CA LEU A 189 12.45 -1.32 6.06
C LEU A 189 11.56 -1.56 4.85
N VAL A 190 10.31 -1.11 4.94
CA VAL A 190 9.42 -0.99 3.79
C VAL A 190 9.59 0.42 3.23
N SER A 191 9.88 0.55 1.94
CA SER A 191 10.13 1.83 1.27
C SER A 191 9.31 1.99 -0.01
N LEU A 192 8.86 3.21 -0.26
CA LEU A 192 8.29 3.66 -1.52
C LEU A 192 9.37 4.30 -2.40
N SER A 193 9.35 4.04 -3.71
CA SER A 193 10.28 4.66 -4.67
C SER A 193 10.12 6.18 -4.79
N ALA A 194 8.93 6.69 -4.47
CA ALA A 194 8.58 8.10 -4.42
C ALA A 194 7.46 8.33 -3.40
N PRO A 195 7.27 9.55 -2.86
CA PRO A 195 6.12 9.86 -2.03
C PRO A 195 4.82 9.72 -2.82
N SER A 196 3.77 9.19 -2.17
CA SER A 196 2.42 9.12 -2.75
C SER A 196 1.55 10.28 -2.26
N SER A 197 0.66 10.79 -3.11
CA SER A 197 -0.36 11.79 -2.74
C SER A 197 -1.56 11.17 -2.00
N VAL A 198 -1.68 9.84 -2.00
CA VAL A 198 -2.68 9.07 -1.26
C VAL A 198 -1.99 8.12 -0.28
N PRO A 199 -2.68 7.68 0.80
CA PRO A 199 -2.12 6.66 1.69
C PRO A 199 -1.87 5.34 0.93
N VAL A 200 -0.76 4.68 1.23
CA VAL A 200 -0.42 3.35 0.71
C VAL A 200 -0.63 2.33 1.81
N SER A 201 -1.42 1.28 1.56
CA SER A 201 -1.63 0.20 2.54
C SER A 201 -1.10 -1.13 2.04
N PHE A 202 -0.64 -1.96 2.96
CA PHE A 202 -0.19 -3.33 2.69
C PHE A 202 -0.38 -4.21 3.93
N THR A 203 -0.42 -5.52 3.71
CA THR A 203 -0.35 -6.53 4.77
C THR A 203 1.08 -7.08 4.80
N TRP A 204 1.65 -7.29 5.98
CA TRP A 204 2.88 -8.07 6.12
C TRP A 204 2.59 -9.38 6.82
N THR A 205 3.35 -10.42 6.47
CA THR A 205 3.28 -11.76 7.05
C THR A 205 4.67 -12.32 7.28
N VAL A 206 4.84 -13.09 8.34
CA VAL A 206 6.08 -13.82 8.67
C VAL A 206 5.81 -15.31 8.51
N SER A 207 6.61 -15.97 7.68
CA SER A 207 6.72 -17.42 7.62
C SER A 207 7.97 -17.84 8.36
N LEU A 208 7.79 -18.63 9.41
CA LEU A 208 8.90 -19.22 10.16
C LEU A 208 9.52 -20.33 9.29
N GLY A 209 10.81 -20.23 8.99
CA GLY A 209 11.56 -21.20 8.21
C GLY A 209 12.04 -22.33 9.12
N SER A 210 13.33 -22.33 9.43
CA SER A 210 13.90 -23.14 10.53
C SER A 210 13.65 -22.55 11.91
N ALA A 211 13.35 -21.25 11.99
CA ALA A 211 12.96 -20.60 13.23
C ALA A 211 11.61 -21.14 13.76
N SER A 212 11.37 -20.96 15.04
CA SER A 212 10.14 -21.27 15.75
C SER A 212 9.50 -20.03 16.36
N THR A 213 8.30 -20.18 16.94
CA THR A 213 7.68 -19.09 17.70
C THR A 213 8.37 -18.85 19.05
N ALA A 214 9.16 -19.81 19.55
CA ALA A 214 9.90 -19.66 20.79
C ALA A 214 11.05 -18.65 20.66
N ASP A 215 11.63 -18.54 19.47
CA ASP A 215 12.74 -17.65 19.11
C ASP A 215 12.29 -16.18 18.98
N LEU A 216 10.98 -15.92 19.09
CA LEU A 216 10.39 -14.58 18.99
C LEU A 216 9.86 -14.11 20.35
N ALA A 217 10.10 -12.84 20.69
CA ALA A 217 9.64 -12.29 21.95
C ALA A 217 8.10 -12.19 22.02
N GLU A 218 7.53 -12.49 23.18
CA GLU A 218 6.09 -12.36 23.41
C GLU A 218 5.64 -10.89 23.53
N PRO A 219 4.44 -10.53 23.01
CA PRO A 219 3.53 -11.39 22.24
C PRO A 219 4.01 -11.60 20.80
N VAL A 220 3.94 -12.84 20.33
CA VAL A 220 4.35 -13.19 18.97
C VAL A 220 3.34 -12.65 17.95
N VAL A 221 3.78 -11.73 17.09
CA VAL A 221 2.98 -11.14 16.01
C VAL A 221 3.58 -11.54 14.66
N LEU A 222 2.89 -12.41 13.93
CA LEU A 222 3.35 -12.91 12.62
C LEU A 222 2.67 -12.23 11.43
N THR A 223 1.77 -11.26 11.67
CA THR A 223 1.12 -10.50 10.61
C THR A 223 0.58 -9.17 11.11
N GLY A 224 0.44 -8.21 10.20
CA GLY A 224 -0.25 -6.96 10.47
C GLY A 224 -0.57 -6.19 9.20
N THR A 225 -1.51 -5.26 9.28
CA THR A 225 -1.79 -4.30 8.21
C THR A 225 -1.17 -2.96 8.56
N VAL A 226 -0.57 -2.31 7.56
CA VAL A 226 0.11 -1.03 7.71
C VAL A 226 -0.43 -0.06 6.68
N THR A 227 -0.51 1.21 7.06
CA THR A 227 -0.79 2.33 6.14
C THR A 227 0.32 3.35 6.25
N ILE A 228 1.06 3.55 5.16
CA ILE A 228 2.01 4.65 4.99
C ILE A 228 1.19 5.90 4.62
N PRO A 229 1.17 6.94 5.47
CA PRO A 229 0.42 8.16 5.17
C PRO A 229 0.89 8.85 3.88
N ALA A 230 0.02 9.61 3.23
CA ALA A 230 0.39 10.43 2.08
C ALA A 230 1.59 11.33 2.39
N GLY A 231 2.54 11.43 1.46
CA GLY A 231 3.79 12.17 1.60
C GLY A 231 4.91 11.41 2.34
N SER A 232 4.61 10.36 3.10
CA SER A 232 5.62 9.49 3.70
C SER A 232 6.14 8.47 2.70
N THR A 233 7.38 8.01 2.89
CA THR A 233 8.07 7.09 1.96
C THR A 233 8.50 5.79 2.59
N SER A 234 8.31 5.59 3.89
CA SER A 234 8.76 4.37 4.55
C SER A 234 7.98 4.00 5.80
N TYR A 235 8.11 2.73 6.18
CA TYR A 235 7.65 2.18 7.43
C TYR A 235 8.65 1.13 7.91
N LEU A 236 8.94 1.10 9.22
CA LEU A 236 9.85 0.12 9.80
C LEU A 236 9.05 -0.98 10.50
N ILE A 237 9.25 -2.22 10.07
CA ILE A 237 8.76 -3.40 10.77
C ILE A 237 9.88 -3.89 11.68
N SER A 238 9.55 -4.18 12.94
CA SER A 238 10.48 -4.69 13.94
C SER A 238 9.94 -5.98 14.53
N LEU A 239 10.74 -7.03 14.49
CA LEU A 239 10.46 -8.35 15.05
C LEU A 239 11.49 -8.63 16.15
N PRO A 240 11.16 -8.40 17.43
CA PRO A 240 12.05 -8.74 18.55
C PRO A 240 12.20 -10.27 18.66
N THR A 241 13.43 -10.73 18.84
CA THR A 241 13.76 -12.14 19.11
C THR A 241 13.79 -12.39 20.62
N PHE A 242 13.60 -13.64 21.00
CA PHE A 242 13.77 -14.09 22.39
C PHE A 242 15.20 -14.57 22.59
N ASP A 243 15.63 -14.61 23.85
CA ASP A 243 16.96 -15.09 24.28
C ASP A 243 16.67 -16.15 25.33
N ASP A 244 16.81 -17.41 24.94
CA ASP A 244 16.45 -18.53 25.80
C ASP A 244 17.68 -19.22 26.43
N LEU A 245 17.62 -20.53 26.67
CA LEU A 245 18.74 -21.30 27.22
C LEU A 245 18.98 -22.59 26.41
N LEU A 246 18.26 -22.76 25.30
CA LEU A 246 18.24 -23.93 24.45
C LEU A 246 19.32 -23.79 23.38
N PHE A 247 20.33 -24.65 23.46
CA PHE A 247 21.33 -24.69 22.41
C PHE A 247 20.74 -25.23 21.09
N GLU A 248 20.60 -24.35 20.12
CA GLU A 248 20.05 -24.56 18.79
C GLU A 248 21.15 -24.59 17.71
N GLY A 249 22.30 -23.96 17.98
CA GLY A 249 23.35 -23.83 17.00
C GLY A 249 24.67 -23.25 17.53
N GLY A 250 25.76 -23.50 16.81
CA GLY A 250 27.04 -22.87 17.13
C GLY A 250 27.18 -21.47 16.50
N PRO A 251 28.21 -20.70 16.87
CA PRO A 251 28.50 -19.42 16.21
C PRO A 251 28.57 -19.58 14.68
N GLY A 252 27.83 -18.73 13.97
CA GLY A 252 27.71 -18.74 12.51
C GLY A 252 26.70 -19.73 11.93
N THR A 253 25.90 -20.42 12.76
CA THR A 253 24.66 -21.10 12.34
C THR A 253 23.47 -20.23 12.67
N PHE A 254 22.42 -20.28 11.85
CA PHE A 254 21.27 -19.39 12.00
C PHE A 254 19.96 -20.15 11.78
N GLU A 255 18.94 -19.86 12.59
CA GLU A 255 17.56 -20.07 12.18
C GLU A 255 17.13 -18.98 11.20
N ASP A 256 16.22 -19.33 10.29
CA ASP A 256 15.69 -18.41 9.29
C ASP A 256 14.18 -18.21 9.38
N LEU A 257 13.75 -17.01 9.03
CA LEU A 257 12.37 -16.66 8.78
C LEU A 257 12.28 -15.77 7.54
N GLN A 258 11.12 -15.79 6.89
CA GLN A 258 10.83 -14.93 5.75
C GLN A 258 9.71 -13.95 6.13
N ILE A 259 9.94 -12.66 5.91
CA ILE A 259 8.87 -11.66 5.93
C ILE A 259 8.46 -11.32 4.49
N SER A 260 7.17 -11.24 4.26
CA SER A 260 6.60 -10.84 2.97
C SER A 260 5.55 -9.75 3.13
N ILE A 261 5.38 -8.95 2.08
CA ILE A 261 4.31 -7.95 1.97
C ILE A 261 3.34 -8.31 0.85
N SER A 262 2.05 -8.13 1.09
CA SER A 262 0.94 -8.46 0.20
C SER A 262 -0.19 -7.42 0.31
N ASP A 263 -1.27 -7.61 -0.44
CA ASP A 263 -2.46 -6.75 -0.44
C ASP A 263 -2.15 -5.25 -0.63
N VAL A 264 -1.12 -4.95 -1.42
CA VAL A 264 -0.67 -3.58 -1.67
C VAL A 264 -1.75 -2.78 -2.38
N GLN A 265 -2.11 -1.62 -1.83
CA GLN A 265 -3.02 -0.64 -2.42
C GLN A 265 -2.35 0.74 -2.46
N GLY A 266 -2.51 1.46 -3.57
CA GLY A 266 -1.92 2.80 -3.75
C GLY A 266 -0.45 2.82 -4.16
N ALA A 267 0.13 1.65 -4.44
CA ALA A 267 1.50 1.45 -4.93
C ALA A 267 1.56 0.18 -5.80
N VAL A 268 2.62 0.02 -6.58
CA VAL A 268 2.92 -1.21 -7.32
C VAL A 268 3.91 -2.07 -6.54
N PRO A 269 3.70 -3.39 -6.40
CA PRO A 269 4.68 -4.25 -5.73
C PRO A 269 6.05 -4.27 -6.43
N GLY A 270 7.11 -4.03 -5.67
CA GLY A 270 8.52 -4.24 -6.04
C GLY A 270 9.06 -5.53 -5.44
N SER A 271 10.13 -5.45 -4.64
CA SER A 271 10.59 -6.60 -3.85
C SER A 271 9.66 -6.82 -2.67
N THR A 272 9.00 -7.98 -2.62
CA THR A 272 7.95 -8.26 -1.64
C THR A 272 8.36 -9.23 -0.56
N GLU A 273 9.61 -9.70 -0.56
CA GLU A 273 10.14 -10.66 0.40
C GLU A 273 11.49 -10.17 0.96
N ALA A 274 11.75 -10.51 2.22
CA ALA A 274 13.06 -10.35 2.86
C ALA A 274 13.28 -11.48 3.87
N THR A 275 14.53 -11.86 4.08
CA THR A 275 14.91 -12.93 5.00
C THR A 275 15.47 -12.36 6.29
N GLY A 276 15.05 -12.93 7.43
CA GLY A 276 15.63 -12.73 8.75
C GLY A 276 16.40 -13.96 9.20
N LEU A 277 17.52 -13.76 9.86
CA LEU A 277 18.38 -14.79 10.42
C LEU A 277 18.59 -14.52 11.92
N ILE A 278 18.40 -15.54 12.74
CA ILE A 278 18.59 -15.49 14.19
C ILE A 278 19.80 -16.36 14.52
N GLU A 279 20.76 -15.83 15.30
CA GLU A 279 21.94 -16.57 15.74
C GLU A 279 21.78 -16.92 17.23
N ASP A 280 21.79 -18.23 17.52
CA ASP A 280 21.88 -18.77 18.87
C ASP A 280 23.14 -18.24 19.59
N ASN A 281 22.97 -17.86 20.86
CA ASN A 281 24.05 -17.37 21.71
C ASN A 281 24.39 -18.32 22.86
N ASP A 282 23.71 -19.46 22.95
CA ASP A 282 23.93 -20.44 24.00
C ASP A 282 25.21 -21.26 23.80
N SER A 283 25.76 -21.70 24.93
CA SER A 283 26.94 -22.54 24.93
C SER A 283 26.60 -23.99 24.61
N LEU A 284 27.38 -24.63 23.73
CA LEU A 284 27.28 -26.07 23.46
C LEU A 284 27.27 -26.88 24.78
N PRO A 285 26.22 -27.69 25.05
CA PRO A 285 26.11 -28.42 26.30
C PRO A 285 27.22 -29.44 26.51
N VAL A 286 27.72 -29.50 27.74
CA VAL A 286 28.74 -30.48 28.17
C VAL A 286 28.07 -31.63 28.90
N VAL A 287 28.47 -32.85 28.56
CA VAL A 287 28.02 -34.08 29.24
C VAL A 287 28.79 -34.27 30.54
N ASN A 288 28.07 -34.42 31.65
CA ASN A 288 28.60 -34.75 32.96
C ASN A 288 27.94 -36.03 33.48
N LEU A 289 28.70 -36.85 34.18
CA LEU A 289 28.15 -37.94 34.98
C LEU A 289 27.88 -37.41 36.39
N ASP A 290 26.66 -37.61 36.88
CA ASP A 290 26.30 -37.23 38.24
C ASP A 290 27.02 -38.18 39.20
N ALA A 291 28.16 -37.75 39.75
CA ALA A 291 28.77 -38.41 40.89
C ALA A 291 27.96 -38.01 42.13
N VAL A 292 26.79 -38.63 42.31
CA VAL A 292 25.88 -38.37 43.44
C VAL A 292 26.69 -38.35 44.75
N ASP A 293 26.90 -37.17 45.31
CA ASP A 293 27.58 -36.96 46.60
C ASP A 293 28.99 -37.56 46.76
N GLY A 294 29.72 -37.78 45.66
CA GLY A 294 31.07 -38.36 45.70
C GLY A 294 31.10 -39.89 45.93
N VAL A 295 29.94 -40.54 45.86
CA VAL A 295 29.80 -42.00 45.80
C VAL A 295 29.09 -42.32 44.48
N GLY A 296 29.51 -43.34 43.74
CA GLY A 296 28.83 -43.72 42.49
C GLY A 296 27.37 -44.14 42.70
N ALA A 297 26.73 -44.69 41.67
CA ALA A 297 25.43 -45.33 41.83
C ALA A 297 25.48 -46.41 42.94
N GLN A 298 24.44 -46.48 43.77
CA GLN A 298 24.27 -47.53 44.77
C GLN A 298 22.96 -48.27 44.54
N ALA A 299 22.99 -49.59 44.70
CA ALA A 299 21.82 -50.44 44.65
C ALA A 299 21.99 -51.58 45.65
N VAL A 300 20.87 -52.07 46.19
CA VAL A 300 20.84 -53.38 46.84
C VAL A 300 20.96 -54.44 45.75
N GLU A 301 21.64 -55.55 46.02
CA GLU A 301 21.73 -56.69 45.11
C GLU A 301 20.34 -57.10 44.57
N GLY A 302 20.29 -57.42 43.28
CA GLY A 302 19.06 -57.64 42.53
C GLY A 302 18.33 -56.37 42.07
N GLN A 303 18.76 -55.17 42.48
CA GLN A 303 18.28 -53.90 41.94
C GLN A 303 19.31 -53.29 40.98
N PRO A 304 18.88 -52.64 39.89
CA PRO A 304 19.82 -52.05 38.95
C PRO A 304 20.55 -50.85 39.56
N LEU A 305 21.85 -50.74 39.26
CA LEU A 305 22.59 -49.51 39.42
C LEU A 305 22.08 -48.49 38.39
N GLN A 306 21.74 -47.29 38.85
CA GLN A 306 21.27 -46.21 37.99
C GLN A 306 22.29 -45.08 37.96
N PHE A 307 22.87 -44.85 36.78
CA PHE A 307 23.80 -43.76 36.53
C PHE A 307 23.07 -42.66 35.77
N THR A 308 23.00 -41.45 36.36
CA THR A 308 22.38 -40.31 35.70
C THR A 308 23.43 -39.55 34.89
N VAL A 309 23.23 -39.47 33.58
CA VAL A 309 24.00 -38.62 32.68
C VAL A 309 23.27 -37.28 32.57
N ARG A 310 23.99 -36.17 32.75
CA ARG A 310 23.43 -34.81 32.69
C ARG A 310 24.12 -33.96 31.63
N LEU A 311 23.37 -33.05 31.03
CA LEU A 311 23.90 -31.93 30.24
C LEU A 311 24.02 -30.68 31.12
N SER A 312 24.98 -29.81 30.81
CA SER A 312 25.10 -28.48 31.44
C SER A 312 24.00 -27.50 31.04
N GLY A 313 23.32 -27.76 29.93
CA GLY A 313 22.21 -26.98 29.38
C GLY A 313 21.38 -27.83 28.42
N PRO A 314 20.15 -27.42 28.07
CA PRO A 314 19.32 -28.13 27.11
C PRO A 314 19.87 -27.95 25.69
N SER A 315 19.52 -28.87 24.79
CA SER A 315 19.81 -28.76 23.35
C SER A 315 18.56 -29.04 22.53
N ALA A 316 18.37 -28.34 21.43
CA ALA A 316 17.27 -28.58 20.49
C ALA A 316 17.41 -29.90 19.73
N SER A 317 18.61 -30.47 19.69
CA SER A 317 18.87 -31.80 19.12
C SER A 317 19.05 -32.85 20.22
N PRO A 318 18.64 -34.11 19.99
CA PRO A 318 18.94 -35.19 20.92
C PRO A 318 20.45 -35.43 21.02
N VAL A 319 20.96 -35.61 22.23
CA VAL A 319 22.38 -35.87 22.49
C VAL A 319 22.58 -37.36 22.76
N GLU A 320 23.37 -38.03 21.92
CA GLU A 320 23.77 -39.42 22.14
C GLU A 320 25.07 -39.50 22.92
N VAL A 321 25.04 -40.21 24.05
CA VAL A 321 26.19 -40.42 24.93
C VAL A 321 26.56 -41.88 24.93
N ASN A 322 27.74 -42.19 24.39
CA ASN A 322 28.34 -43.52 24.48
C ASN A 322 28.97 -43.71 25.86
N TRP A 323 28.77 -44.87 26.45
CA TRP A 323 29.29 -45.21 27.77
C TRP A 323 29.98 -46.58 27.76
N THR A 324 30.90 -46.76 28.70
CA THR A 324 31.58 -48.03 28.98
C THR A 324 31.53 -48.30 30.48
N LEU A 325 31.24 -49.53 30.86
CA LEU A 325 31.30 -50.01 32.23
C LEU A 325 32.65 -50.68 32.46
N GLN A 326 33.34 -50.26 33.51
CA GLN A 326 34.58 -50.87 33.99
C GLN A 326 34.37 -51.36 35.42
N LEU A 327 34.79 -52.60 35.69
CA LEU A 327 34.81 -53.19 37.02
C LEU A 327 36.24 -53.10 37.58
N ASP A 328 36.58 -51.99 38.23
CA ASP A 328 37.90 -51.72 38.81
C ASP A 328 37.89 -51.67 40.35
N GLY A 329 36.72 -51.90 40.96
CA GLY A 329 36.52 -52.01 42.40
C GLY A 329 36.50 -53.45 42.90
N SER A 330 35.72 -53.70 43.95
CA SER A 330 35.50 -55.04 44.50
C SER A 330 34.49 -55.88 43.72
N ALA A 331 33.67 -55.24 42.88
CA ALA A 331 32.63 -55.90 42.11
C ALA A 331 33.21 -56.78 40.98
N SER A 332 32.53 -57.88 40.69
CA SER A 332 32.89 -58.87 39.68
C SER A 332 31.81 -58.99 38.59
N ALA A 333 32.09 -59.78 37.54
CA ALA A 333 31.12 -60.06 36.50
C ALA A 333 29.96 -60.95 37.00
N ASP A 334 30.19 -61.75 38.05
CA ASP A 334 29.17 -62.64 38.60
C ASP A 334 28.09 -61.85 39.37
N ASP A 335 28.39 -60.63 39.82
CA ASP A 335 27.48 -59.71 40.51
C ASP A 335 26.49 -59.02 39.55
N LEU A 336 26.64 -59.22 38.23
CA LEU A 336 25.83 -58.59 37.19
C LEU A 336 24.91 -59.60 36.49
N GLN A 337 23.74 -59.13 36.05
CA GLN A 337 22.80 -59.99 35.33
C GLN A 337 23.31 -60.32 33.92
N SER A 338 23.33 -61.60 33.56
CA SER A 338 23.66 -62.05 32.20
C SER A 338 22.49 -61.87 31.21
N PRO A 339 22.73 -61.44 29.95
CA PRO A 339 24.03 -61.08 29.37
C PRO A 339 24.52 -59.70 29.86
N ILE A 340 25.81 -59.61 30.18
CA ILE A 340 26.42 -58.39 30.70
C ILE A 340 26.78 -57.45 29.54
N SER A 341 26.33 -56.19 29.62
CA SER A 341 26.69 -55.12 28.70
C SER A 341 27.75 -54.21 29.30
N TYR A 342 28.98 -54.27 28.78
CA TYR A 342 30.08 -53.40 29.21
C TYR A 342 30.14 -52.06 28.47
N SER A 343 29.20 -51.81 27.57
CA SER A 343 29.12 -50.58 26.80
C SER A 343 27.73 -50.42 26.21
N GLY A 344 27.36 -49.19 25.88
CA GLY A 344 26.15 -48.87 25.15
C GLY A 344 26.08 -47.39 24.82
N SER A 345 24.91 -46.94 24.38
CA SER A 345 24.60 -45.52 24.28
C SER A 345 23.33 -45.20 25.06
N VAL A 346 23.22 -43.95 25.49
CA VAL A 346 22.00 -43.37 26.05
C VAL A 346 21.72 -42.07 25.32
N THR A 347 20.47 -41.86 24.95
CA THR A 347 20.03 -40.61 24.31
C THR A 347 19.39 -39.73 25.36
N ILE A 348 19.90 -38.50 25.48
CA ILE A 348 19.21 -37.40 26.16
C ILE A 348 18.32 -36.74 25.10
N PRO A 349 16.97 -36.84 25.19
CA PRO A 349 16.08 -36.25 24.19
C PRO A 349 16.25 -34.72 24.11
N ALA A 350 15.88 -34.14 22.96
CA ALA A 350 15.85 -32.69 22.78
C ALA A 350 15.08 -31.98 23.91
N GLY A 351 15.61 -30.84 24.36
CA GLY A 351 15.09 -30.04 25.47
C GLY A 351 15.22 -30.68 26.85
N GLN A 352 15.72 -31.92 26.98
CA GLN A 352 15.93 -32.59 28.27
C GLN A 352 17.37 -32.38 28.76
N LEU A 353 17.52 -32.39 30.08
CA LEU A 353 18.82 -32.19 30.74
C LEU A 353 19.51 -33.49 31.16
N SER A 354 18.82 -34.64 31.10
CA SER A 354 19.39 -35.88 31.61
C SER A 354 18.76 -37.14 31.04
N ALA A 355 19.51 -38.23 31.08
CA ALA A 355 19.02 -39.58 30.86
C ALA A 355 19.69 -40.57 31.83
N VAL A 356 19.07 -41.73 32.05
CA VAL A 356 19.55 -42.72 33.01
C VAL A 356 20.09 -43.94 32.27
N VAL A 357 21.31 -44.36 32.63
CA VAL A 357 21.87 -45.66 32.27
C VAL A 357 21.58 -46.63 33.41
N SER A 358 21.00 -47.79 33.08
CA SER A 358 20.64 -48.83 34.04
C SER A 358 21.55 -50.04 33.84
N VAL A 359 22.24 -50.47 34.89
CA VAL A 359 23.08 -51.67 34.91
C VAL A 359 22.46 -52.67 35.89
N PRO A 360 21.80 -53.73 35.41
CA PRO A 360 21.18 -54.73 36.27
C PRO A 360 22.22 -55.52 37.09
N THR A 361 22.01 -55.60 38.41
CA THR A 361 22.80 -56.46 39.30
C THR A 361 22.09 -57.80 39.51
N LEU A 362 22.84 -58.81 39.92
CA LEU A 362 22.32 -60.12 40.30
C LEU A 362 22.05 -60.16 41.81
N ASP A 363 20.95 -60.78 42.22
CA ASP A 363 20.71 -61.20 43.61
C ASP A 363 21.16 -62.65 43.73
N ASP A 364 22.19 -62.90 44.53
CA ASP A 364 22.71 -64.24 44.76
C ASP A 364 22.75 -64.60 46.25
N ASN A 365 23.27 -65.79 46.57
CA ASN A 365 23.32 -66.28 47.95
C ASN A 365 24.72 -66.11 48.58
N LEU A 366 25.66 -65.48 47.89
CA LEU A 366 27.01 -65.27 48.34
C LEU A 366 27.07 -63.97 49.16
N PHE A 367 27.47 -64.08 50.42
CA PHE A 367 27.67 -62.88 51.24
C PHE A 367 29.05 -62.28 50.96
N GLU A 368 29.08 -61.10 50.33
CA GLU A 368 30.33 -60.42 49.94
C GLU A 368 30.71 -59.24 50.85
N GLY A 369 29.86 -58.92 51.84
CA GLY A 369 30.06 -57.83 52.81
C GLY A 369 29.42 -56.51 52.37
N GLY A 370 28.83 -55.77 53.31
CA GLY A 370 28.23 -54.46 53.04
C GLY A 370 29.23 -53.31 53.20
N ALA A 371 29.12 -52.29 52.36
CA ALA A 371 29.85 -51.03 52.53
C ALA A 371 29.48 -50.39 53.88
N GLY A 372 30.49 -50.09 54.69
CA GLY A 372 30.38 -49.27 55.90
C GLY A 372 30.47 -47.79 55.59
#